data_AF-A0A3C0DZJ5-F1
#
_entry.id   AF-A0A3C0DZJ5-F1
#
_cell.length_a   1.000
_cell.length_b   1.000
_cell.length_c   1.000
_cell.angle_alpha   90.00
_cell.angle_beta   90.00
_cell.angle_gamma   90.00
#
_symmetry.space_group_name_H-M   'P 1'
#
loop_
_entity.id
_entity.type
_entity.pdbx_description
1 polymer ?
#
loop_
_entity_poly.entity_id
_entity_poly.type
_entity_poly.pdbx_seq_one_letter_code
_entity_poly.pdbx_strand_id
1 'polypeptide(L)'
;MASKAAPWASWVLRTVVFEQPVANAAVSPRARGIHFMWPKVAFEGPSCGMDWMLLMSALFPAGFMVGLVVAMRIWPPNSVNRMYGYRTRKSMASQEAWDYAQPRSIELMRQWTVWMVVWTPLVLWRWRLEDATLILCGLMTVGVLMPLWYVERELKSSPFQPSGHLNGYGWAFTLFVVCSVMAPIQHSRSEPEKQVEGEVVALRWHTSSRDVGFSLAGDDTHYYINRGLDMGMDSAAWKAHVLGQTVVLEVVDRPAGLNWFGSVGPIRGVLMNGDTLYRTGKVRNP
;
A
#
# COMPACT_ATOMS: atom_id res chain seq x y z
N MET A 1 -30.95 -36.97 -31.87
CA MET A 1 -30.03 -35.82 -32.02
C MET A 1 -30.57 -34.69 -31.17
N ALA A 2 -29.97 -34.46 -30.00
CA ALA A 2 -30.42 -33.48 -29.02
C ALA A 2 -29.76 -32.11 -29.29
N SER A 3 -30.57 -31.08 -29.47
CA SER A 3 -30.14 -29.69 -29.60
C SER A 3 -29.80 -29.11 -28.22
N LYS A 4 -28.56 -28.68 -28.03
CA LYS A 4 -28.13 -27.95 -26.83
C LYS A 4 -28.66 -26.52 -26.87
N ALA A 5 -29.68 -26.21 -26.06
CA ALA A 5 -29.99 -24.85 -25.65
C ALA A 5 -29.20 -24.52 -24.37
N ALA A 6 -28.61 -23.32 -24.30
CA ALA A 6 -27.79 -22.86 -23.17
C ALA A 6 -28.65 -22.45 -21.96
N PRO A 7 -28.28 -22.80 -20.71
CA PRO A 7 -29.03 -22.41 -19.53
C PRO A 7 -28.37 -21.19 -18.86
N TRP A 8 -28.78 -19.97 -19.22
CA TRP A 8 -28.40 -18.74 -18.50
C TRP A 8 -29.61 -17.91 -18.02
N ALA A 9 -30.79 -18.52 -17.90
CA ALA A 9 -31.97 -17.86 -17.35
C ALA A 9 -32.72 -18.78 -16.38
N SER A 10 -33.21 -18.21 -15.26
CA SER A 10 -33.65 -18.81 -13.98
C SER A 10 -32.47 -19.12 -13.04
N TRP A 11 -32.31 -18.54 -11.86
CA TRP A 11 -33.25 -18.27 -10.76
C TRP A 11 -32.77 -17.04 -9.95
N VAL A 12 -33.57 -15.96 -9.83
CA VAL A 12 -34.46 -15.63 -8.70
C VAL A 12 -33.78 -15.62 -7.31
N LEU A 13 -33.58 -14.40 -6.81
CA LEU A 13 -33.60 -13.93 -5.41
C LEU A 13 -33.62 -15.04 -4.33
N ARG A 14 -32.45 -15.37 -3.78
CA ARG A 14 -32.36 -15.94 -2.43
C ARG A 14 -32.13 -14.82 -1.43
N THR A 15 -33.14 -14.63 -0.59
CA THR A 15 -33.12 -13.92 0.69
C THR A 15 -31.83 -14.14 1.45
N VAL A 16 -31.17 -13.04 1.83
CA VAL A 16 -30.06 -13.03 2.79
C VAL A 16 -30.64 -13.36 4.16
N VAL A 17 -30.45 -14.60 4.60
CA VAL A 17 -30.66 -15.00 6.00
C VAL A 17 -29.32 -14.83 6.70
N PHE A 18 -29.23 -13.83 7.57
CA PHE A 18 -28.13 -13.72 8.54
C PHE A 18 -28.40 -14.73 9.66
N GLU A 19 -27.76 -15.90 9.61
CA GLU A 19 -27.58 -16.71 10.81
C GLU A 19 -26.49 -16.06 11.69
N GLN A 20 -26.90 -15.55 12.85
CA GLN A 20 -26.02 -15.13 13.93
C GLN A 20 -25.40 -16.38 14.58
N PRO A 21 -24.06 -16.52 14.66
CA PRO A 21 -23.49 -17.54 15.52
C PRO A 21 -23.58 -17.06 16.98
N VAL A 22 -24.56 -17.60 17.70
CA VAL A 22 -24.55 -17.61 19.17
C VAL A 22 -23.45 -18.58 19.61
N ALA A 23 -22.33 -18.06 20.10
CA ALA A 23 -21.40 -18.85 20.90
C ALA A 23 -20.67 -17.96 21.91
N ASN A 24 -21.05 -18.14 23.17
CA ASN A 24 -20.35 -17.69 24.35
C ASN A 24 -18.86 -18.04 24.29
N ALA A 25 -17.98 -17.05 24.37
CA ALA A 25 -16.59 -17.24 24.74
C ALA A 25 -16.23 -16.24 25.84
N ALA A 26 -15.88 -16.79 27.00
CA ALA A 26 -15.51 -16.06 28.19
C ALA A 26 -14.37 -15.06 27.93
N VAL A 27 -14.54 -13.86 28.44
CA VAL A 27 -13.54 -12.80 28.51
C VAL A 27 -12.32 -13.30 29.29
N SER A 28 -11.13 -13.25 28.68
CA SER A 28 -9.86 -13.30 29.41
C SER A 28 -9.16 -11.93 29.32
N PRO A 29 -8.88 -11.25 30.45
CA PRO A 29 -8.24 -9.95 30.45
C PRO A 29 -6.74 -10.11 30.73
N ARG A 30 -5.92 -10.20 29.67
CA ARG A 30 -4.51 -9.73 29.61
C ARG A 30 -3.80 -10.31 28.39
N ALA A 31 -3.70 -9.51 27.35
CA ALA A 31 -2.55 -9.55 26.45
C ALA A 31 -2.23 -8.11 26.06
N ARG A 32 -1.35 -7.45 26.81
CA ARG A 32 -0.61 -6.28 26.31
C ARG A 32 0.43 -6.80 25.31
N GLY A 33 -0.04 -7.24 24.16
CA GLY A 33 0.80 -7.45 22.99
C GLY A 33 0.97 -6.11 22.28
N ILE A 34 2.20 -5.77 21.90
CA ILE A 34 2.45 -4.71 20.93
C ILE A 34 1.88 -5.22 19.60
N HIS A 35 0.62 -4.92 19.32
CA HIS A 35 0.05 -5.13 18.00
C HIS A 35 0.61 -4.02 17.11
N PHE A 36 1.58 -4.36 16.26
CA PHE A 36 1.89 -3.55 15.09
C PHE A 36 0.65 -3.54 14.20
N MET A 37 -0.22 -2.56 14.40
CA MET A 37 -1.38 -2.33 13.55
C MET A 37 -0.90 -1.56 12.33
N TRP A 38 -0.44 -2.34 11.36
CA TRP A 38 -0.23 -1.90 9.98
C TRP A 38 -1.47 -1.16 9.48
N PRO A 39 -1.35 -0.28 8.47
CA PRO A 39 -2.53 0.22 7.78
C PRO A 39 -3.36 -1.00 7.40
N LYS A 40 -4.58 -1.12 7.93
CA LYS A 40 -5.58 -2.03 7.39
C LYS A 40 -5.93 -1.50 6.00
N VAL A 41 -5.01 -1.65 5.04
CA VAL A 41 -5.43 -2.18 3.74
C VAL A 41 -6.21 -3.40 4.15
N ALA A 42 -7.51 -3.42 3.90
CA ALA A 42 -8.27 -4.65 4.05
C ALA A 42 -7.53 -5.68 3.20
N PHE A 43 -6.68 -6.47 3.83
CA PHE A 43 -6.43 -7.83 3.39
C PHE A 43 -7.77 -8.49 3.63
N GLU A 44 -8.70 -8.27 2.69
CA GLU A 44 -9.73 -9.25 2.40
C GLU A 44 -8.94 -10.56 2.31
N GLY A 45 -9.20 -11.44 3.28
CA GLY A 45 -8.43 -12.67 3.45
C GLY A 45 -8.31 -13.33 2.07
N PRO A 46 -7.10 -13.75 1.68
CA PRO A 46 -6.83 -14.04 0.29
C PRO A 46 -7.83 -15.07 -0.22
N SER A 47 -8.41 -14.79 -1.39
CA SER A 47 -9.05 -15.84 -2.16
C SER A 47 -7.93 -16.84 -2.49
N CYS A 48 -7.93 -17.97 -1.78
CA CYS A 48 -6.76 -18.81 -1.47
C CYS A 48 -5.87 -19.23 -2.67
N GLY A 49 -6.30 -19.02 -3.92
CA GLY A 49 -5.48 -19.25 -5.12
C GLY A 49 -5.02 -17.99 -5.87
N MET A 50 -5.85 -16.96 -5.99
CA MET A 50 -5.59 -15.84 -6.92
C MET A 50 -4.47 -14.92 -6.39
N ASP A 51 -4.46 -14.66 -5.09
CA ASP A 51 -3.51 -13.74 -4.46
C ASP A 51 -2.09 -14.30 -4.42
N TRP A 52 -1.93 -15.62 -4.28
CA TRP A 52 -0.61 -16.27 -4.35
C TRP A 52 -0.02 -16.22 -5.75
N MET A 53 -0.83 -16.44 -6.77
CA MET A 53 -0.38 -16.36 -8.16
C MET A 53 0.09 -14.93 -8.50
N LEU A 54 -0.66 -13.93 -8.06
CA LEU A 54 -0.29 -12.52 -8.23
C LEU A 54 0.98 -12.17 -7.43
N LEU A 55 1.13 -12.67 -6.21
CA LEU A 55 2.33 -12.41 -5.41
C LEU A 55 3.58 -13.03 -6.06
N MET A 56 3.49 -14.28 -6.56
CA MET A 56 4.58 -14.90 -7.30
C MET A 56 4.90 -14.12 -8.58
N SER A 57 3.89 -13.60 -9.26
CA SER A 57 4.05 -12.74 -10.44
C SER A 57 4.74 -11.42 -10.09
N ALA A 58 4.43 -10.82 -8.94
CA ALA A 58 5.07 -9.59 -8.48
C ALA A 58 6.53 -9.82 -8.06
N LEU A 59 6.87 -10.98 -7.50
CA LEU A 59 8.24 -11.33 -7.10
C LEU A 59 9.11 -11.79 -8.28
N PHE A 60 8.50 -12.32 -9.34
CA PHE A 60 9.20 -12.85 -10.51
C PHE A 60 10.20 -11.84 -11.14
N PRO A 61 9.86 -10.57 -11.40
CA PRO A 61 10.78 -9.60 -12.01
C PRO A 61 12.11 -9.46 -11.25
N ALA A 62 12.06 -9.33 -9.93
CA ALA A 62 13.27 -9.22 -9.11
C ALA A 62 14.05 -10.54 -9.06
N GLY A 63 13.35 -11.67 -8.89
CA GLY A 63 13.96 -12.99 -8.91
C GLY A 63 14.65 -13.32 -10.25
N PHE A 64 14.00 -12.98 -11.37
CA PHE A 64 14.55 -13.12 -12.71
C PHE A 64 15.81 -12.28 -12.89
N MET A 65 15.78 -11.00 -12.49
CA MET A 65 16.95 -10.12 -12.60
C MET A 65 18.13 -10.60 -11.74
N VAL A 66 17.87 -11.13 -10.54
CA VAL A 66 18.90 -11.78 -9.70
C VAL A 66 19.47 -13.01 -10.41
N GLY A 67 18.61 -13.90 -10.89
CA GLY A 67 19.03 -15.11 -11.61
C GLY A 67 19.85 -14.80 -12.85
N LEU A 68 19.43 -13.81 -13.65
CA LEU A 68 20.13 -13.36 -14.85
C LEU A 68 21.53 -12.82 -14.53
N VAL A 69 21.65 -11.92 -13.55
CA VAL A 69 22.94 -11.36 -13.15
C VAL A 69 23.86 -12.45 -12.60
N VAL A 70 23.35 -13.37 -11.77
CA VAL A 70 24.14 -14.49 -11.24
C VAL A 70 24.63 -15.40 -12.37
N ALA A 71 23.74 -15.80 -13.28
CA ALA A 71 24.10 -16.66 -14.41
C ALA A 71 25.18 -16.03 -15.30
N MET A 72 25.07 -14.73 -15.61
CA MET A 72 26.06 -14.02 -16.43
C MET A 72 27.40 -13.80 -15.72
N ARG A 73 27.43 -13.77 -14.38
CA ARG A 73 28.69 -13.72 -13.62
C ARG A 73 29.38 -15.06 -13.50
N ILE A 74 28.61 -16.16 -13.42
CA ILE A 74 29.16 -17.52 -13.35
C ILE A 74 29.64 -17.97 -14.73
N TRP A 75 28.86 -17.67 -15.79
CA TRP A 75 29.17 -18.03 -17.16
C TRP A 75 29.29 -16.78 -18.04
N PRO A 76 30.37 -15.99 -17.87
CA PRO A 76 30.57 -14.80 -18.68
C PRO A 76 30.89 -15.19 -20.14
N PRO A 77 30.33 -14.47 -21.10
CA PRO A 77 30.63 -14.67 -22.51
C PRO A 77 32.04 -14.14 -22.84
N ASN A 78 33.03 -15.03 -22.93
CA ASN A 78 34.45 -14.67 -23.09
C ASN A 78 34.89 -14.37 -24.54
N SER A 79 34.08 -14.70 -25.54
CA SER A 79 34.37 -14.46 -26.95
C SER A 79 33.13 -14.06 -27.73
N VAL A 80 33.33 -13.27 -28.79
CA VAL A 80 32.26 -12.84 -29.68
C VAL A 80 31.50 -14.06 -30.20
N ASN A 81 30.22 -14.14 -29.87
CA ASN A 81 29.37 -15.24 -30.28
C ASN A 81 27.96 -14.76 -30.61
N ARG A 82 27.19 -15.60 -31.31
CA ARG A 82 25.81 -15.29 -31.73
C ARG A 82 24.75 -15.80 -30.77
N MET A 83 25.11 -16.51 -29.71
CA MET A 83 24.15 -17.24 -28.86
C MET A 83 23.72 -16.42 -27.64
N TYR A 84 24.65 -15.85 -26.89
CA TYR A 84 24.34 -15.14 -25.63
C TYR A 84 25.30 -14.00 -25.33
N GLY A 85 24.94 -13.19 -24.33
CA GLY A 85 25.67 -11.99 -23.93
C GLY A 85 25.13 -10.70 -24.53
N TYR A 86 25.82 -9.59 -24.26
CA TYR A 86 25.51 -8.27 -24.76
C TYR A 86 25.97 -8.10 -26.22
N ARG A 87 25.06 -8.38 -27.17
CA ARG A 87 25.35 -8.60 -28.60
C ARG A 87 24.85 -7.48 -29.51
N THR A 88 25.27 -6.25 -29.25
CA THR A 88 25.02 -5.13 -30.17
C THR A 88 26.03 -5.11 -31.31
N ARG A 89 25.72 -4.40 -32.41
CA ARG A 89 26.63 -4.27 -33.56
C ARG A 89 28.01 -3.73 -33.16
N LYS A 90 28.07 -2.77 -32.22
CA LYS A 90 29.33 -2.20 -31.75
C LYS A 90 30.10 -3.14 -30.82
N SER A 91 29.40 -3.80 -29.88
CA SER A 91 30.01 -4.78 -28.97
C SER A 91 30.67 -5.93 -29.72
N MET A 92 30.06 -6.38 -30.82
CA MET A 92 30.58 -7.47 -31.65
C MET A 92 31.60 -7.04 -32.71
N ALA A 93 31.99 -5.74 -32.79
CA ALA A 93 32.86 -5.25 -33.85
C ALA A 93 34.33 -5.68 -33.69
N SER A 94 34.78 -5.86 -32.45
CA SER A 94 36.13 -6.34 -32.12
C SER A 94 36.11 -7.09 -30.78
N GLN A 95 37.12 -7.92 -30.54
CA GLN A 95 37.26 -8.61 -29.25
C GLN A 95 37.47 -7.61 -28.10
N GLU A 96 38.21 -6.51 -28.34
CA GLU A 96 38.39 -5.43 -27.36
C GLU A 96 37.05 -4.78 -26.95
N ALA A 97 36.16 -4.51 -27.91
CA ALA A 97 34.84 -3.95 -27.63
C ALA A 97 33.97 -4.95 -26.84
N TRP A 98 34.08 -6.23 -27.16
CA TRP A 98 33.39 -7.31 -26.47
C TRP A 98 33.85 -7.45 -25.01
N ASP A 99 35.16 -7.51 -24.80
CA ASP A 99 35.80 -7.67 -23.48
C ASP A 99 35.46 -6.48 -22.56
N TYR A 100 35.23 -5.30 -23.14
CA TYR A 100 34.71 -4.15 -22.41
C TYR A 100 33.19 -4.25 -22.13
N ALA A 101 32.39 -4.52 -23.16
CA ALA A 101 30.94 -4.41 -23.12
C ALA A 101 30.28 -5.43 -22.20
N GLN A 102 30.77 -6.68 -22.18
CA GLN A 102 30.19 -7.75 -21.38
C GLN A 102 30.22 -7.46 -19.89
N PRO A 103 31.39 -7.27 -19.23
CA PRO A 103 31.44 -6.98 -17.80
C PRO A 103 30.75 -5.66 -17.46
N ARG A 104 30.81 -4.66 -18.34
CA ARG A 104 30.13 -3.38 -18.13
C ARG A 104 28.62 -3.52 -18.13
N SER A 105 28.04 -4.29 -19.06
CA SER A 105 26.59 -4.54 -19.08
C SER A 105 26.12 -5.31 -17.83
N ILE A 106 26.90 -6.28 -17.38
CA ILE A 106 26.62 -7.08 -16.18
C ILE A 106 26.70 -6.19 -14.93
N GLU A 107 27.68 -5.28 -14.86
CA GLU A 107 27.81 -4.33 -13.76
C GLU A 107 26.60 -3.40 -13.66
N LEU A 108 26.15 -2.84 -14.79
CA LEU A 108 24.97 -1.98 -14.85
C LEU A 108 23.69 -2.74 -14.45
N MET A 109 23.49 -3.95 -14.99
CA MET A 109 22.37 -4.80 -14.58
C MET A 109 22.44 -5.15 -13.09
N ARG A 110 23.62 -5.46 -12.55
CA ARG A 110 23.80 -5.75 -11.12
C ARG A 110 23.39 -4.57 -10.24
N GLN A 111 23.85 -3.35 -10.57
CA GLN A 111 23.47 -2.15 -9.82
C GLN A 111 21.94 -1.97 -9.83
N TRP A 112 21.30 -2.13 -11.00
CA TRP A 112 19.84 -2.04 -11.10
C TRP A 112 19.12 -3.14 -10.31
N THR A 113 19.62 -4.38 -10.37
CA THR A 113 19.07 -5.52 -9.62
C THR A 113 19.12 -5.29 -8.11
N VAL A 114 20.23 -4.75 -7.58
CA VAL A 114 20.32 -4.39 -6.14
C VAL A 114 19.21 -3.42 -5.76
N TRP A 115 18.97 -2.39 -6.58
CA TRP A 115 17.89 -1.44 -6.33
C TRP A 115 16.51 -2.06 -6.51
N MET A 116 16.29 -2.94 -7.49
CA MET A 116 15.03 -3.68 -7.62
C MET A 116 14.72 -4.55 -6.40
N VAL A 117 15.73 -5.17 -5.78
CA VAL A 117 15.54 -5.93 -4.53
C VAL A 117 15.07 -5.00 -3.40
N VAL A 118 15.59 -3.77 -3.34
CA VAL A 118 15.14 -2.75 -2.37
C VAL A 118 13.74 -2.22 -2.70
N TRP A 119 13.44 -2.00 -3.97
CA TRP A 119 12.17 -1.41 -4.41
C TRP A 119 11.01 -2.39 -4.38
N THR A 120 11.24 -3.68 -4.58
CA THR A 120 10.18 -4.72 -4.52
C THR A 120 9.32 -4.62 -3.26
N PRO A 121 9.88 -4.68 -2.03
CA PRO A 121 9.08 -4.53 -0.81
C PRO A 121 8.45 -3.13 -0.68
N LEU A 122 9.12 -2.06 -1.14
CA LEU A 122 8.56 -0.70 -1.09
C LEU A 122 7.35 -0.53 -2.03
N VAL A 123 7.41 -1.09 -3.23
CA VAL A 123 6.33 -1.04 -4.22
C VAL A 123 5.16 -1.91 -3.76
N LEU A 124 5.43 -3.12 -3.26
CA LEU A 124 4.40 -3.99 -2.67
C LEU A 124 3.74 -3.39 -1.43
N TRP A 125 4.48 -2.60 -0.65
CA TRP A 125 3.94 -1.86 0.48
C TRP A 125 3.05 -0.70 0.04
N ARG A 126 3.43 -0.01 -1.04
CA ARG A 126 2.79 1.25 -1.46
C ARG A 126 1.58 1.06 -2.37
N TRP A 127 1.57 0.03 -3.22
CA TRP A 127 0.54 -0.18 -4.24
C TRP A 127 -0.18 -1.51 -4.06
N ARG A 128 -1.38 -1.63 -4.65
CA ARG A 128 -2.09 -2.91 -4.72
C ARG A 128 -1.28 -3.90 -5.55
N LEU A 129 -1.50 -5.19 -5.32
CA LEU A 129 -0.67 -6.26 -5.90
C LEU A 129 -0.64 -6.24 -7.45
N GLU A 130 -1.78 -5.92 -8.08
CA GLU A 130 -1.90 -5.79 -9.54
C GLU A 130 -1.02 -4.63 -10.08
N ASP A 131 -1.18 -3.44 -9.50
CA ASP A 131 -0.40 -2.25 -9.86
C ASP A 131 1.09 -2.45 -9.59
N ALA A 132 1.43 -3.04 -8.44
CA ALA A 132 2.79 -3.36 -8.03
C ALA A 132 3.45 -4.31 -9.04
N THR A 133 2.72 -5.34 -9.50
CA THR A 133 3.21 -6.27 -10.52
C THR A 133 3.55 -5.54 -11.82
N LEU A 134 2.67 -4.66 -12.29
CA LEU A 134 2.90 -3.89 -13.51
C LEU A 134 4.15 -2.98 -13.37
N ILE A 135 4.28 -2.28 -12.24
CA ILE A 135 5.44 -1.43 -11.95
C ILE A 135 6.73 -2.25 -11.95
N LEU A 136 6.76 -3.40 -11.28
CA LEU A 136 7.96 -4.25 -11.18
C LEU A 136 8.35 -4.87 -12.53
N CYS A 137 7.39 -5.25 -13.37
CA CYS A 137 7.62 -5.66 -14.75
C CYS A 137 8.22 -4.53 -15.61
N GLY A 138 7.72 -3.31 -15.44
CA GLY A 138 8.28 -2.11 -16.05
C GLY A 138 9.73 -1.86 -15.64
N LEU A 139 10.02 -1.94 -14.34
CA LEU A 139 11.37 -1.78 -13.79
C LEU A 139 12.34 -2.86 -14.30
N MET A 140 11.91 -4.12 -14.43
CA MET A 140 12.72 -5.18 -15.04
C MET A 140 13.01 -4.86 -16.50
N THR A 141 12.01 -4.40 -17.26
CA THR A 141 12.18 -4.03 -18.68
C THR A 141 13.23 -2.93 -18.81
N VAL A 142 13.16 -1.90 -17.97
CA VAL A 142 14.19 -0.84 -17.93
C VAL A 142 15.56 -1.43 -17.55
N GLY A 143 15.63 -2.32 -16.57
CA GLY A 143 16.88 -2.94 -16.13
C GLY A 143 17.59 -3.73 -17.22
N VAL A 144 16.84 -4.45 -18.07
CA VAL A 144 17.38 -5.22 -19.20
C VAL A 144 17.78 -4.32 -20.37
N LEU A 145 17.04 -3.24 -20.62
CA LEU A 145 17.29 -2.35 -21.77
C LEU A 145 18.30 -1.24 -21.48
N MET A 146 18.44 -0.80 -20.24
CA MET A 146 19.31 0.31 -19.85
C MET A 146 20.79 0.13 -20.28
N PRO A 147 21.41 -1.08 -20.23
CA PRO A 147 22.75 -1.27 -20.74
C PRO A 147 22.91 -0.89 -22.22
N LEU A 148 21.84 -1.01 -23.02
CA LEU A 148 21.82 -0.58 -24.43
C LEU A 148 22.17 0.90 -24.59
N TRP A 149 21.78 1.73 -23.64
CA TRP A 149 22.07 3.16 -23.72
C TRP A 149 23.49 3.50 -23.26
N TYR A 150 23.90 2.98 -22.09
CA TYR A 150 25.21 3.26 -21.51
C TYR A 150 26.34 2.64 -22.33
N VAL A 151 26.29 1.34 -22.58
CA VAL A 151 27.40 0.62 -23.24
C VAL A 151 27.56 1.09 -24.69
N GLU A 152 26.46 1.28 -25.44
CA GLU A 152 26.56 1.79 -26.83
C GLU A 152 27.09 3.21 -26.94
N ARG A 153 26.92 4.01 -25.90
CA ARG A 153 27.50 5.35 -25.81
C ARG A 153 28.99 5.27 -25.51
N GLU A 154 29.39 4.40 -24.59
CA GLU A 154 30.79 4.19 -24.18
C GLU A 154 31.63 3.59 -25.33
N LEU A 155 31.05 2.73 -26.15
CA LEU A 155 31.69 2.12 -27.33
C LEU A 155 31.86 3.07 -28.54
N LYS A 156 31.52 4.37 -28.44
CA LYS A 156 31.62 5.31 -29.57
C LYS A 156 33.05 5.73 -29.90
N SER A 157 33.95 5.76 -28.92
CA SER A 157 35.32 6.24 -29.07
C SER A 157 36.26 5.44 -28.18
N SER A 158 37.33 4.90 -28.76
CA SER A 158 38.43 4.30 -28.00
C SER A 158 39.36 5.40 -27.46
N PRO A 159 39.89 5.30 -26.22
CA PRO A 159 39.71 4.20 -25.26
C PRO A 159 38.31 4.20 -24.63
N PHE A 160 37.73 3.02 -24.45
CA PHE A 160 36.40 2.88 -23.83
C PHE A 160 36.46 3.23 -22.34
N GLN A 161 35.58 4.13 -21.90
CA GLN A 161 35.55 4.61 -20.53
C GLN A 161 34.11 4.57 -19.98
N PRO A 162 33.91 4.08 -18.73
CA PRO A 162 32.59 3.99 -18.15
C PRO A 162 32.00 5.39 -17.92
N SER A 163 30.77 5.58 -18.37
CA SER A 163 29.98 6.77 -18.14
C SER A 163 29.05 6.53 -16.93
N GLY A 164 29.42 7.04 -15.76
CA GLY A 164 28.56 7.08 -14.57
C GLY A 164 28.11 5.73 -13.98
N HIS A 165 27.21 5.84 -12.99
CA HIS A 165 26.67 4.75 -12.16
C HIS A 165 25.16 4.96 -11.94
N LEU A 166 24.44 3.92 -11.52
CA LEU A 166 22.98 3.96 -11.41
C LEU A 166 22.45 4.30 -10.02
N ASN A 167 23.34 4.42 -9.03
CA ASN A 167 22.95 4.66 -7.64
C ASN A 167 22.14 5.94 -7.43
N GLY A 168 22.39 6.98 -8.23
CA GLY A 168 21.59 8.22 -8.17
C GLY A 168 20.11 7.99 -8.50
N TYR A 169 19.81 7.22 -9.54
CA TYR A 169 18.43 6.84 -9.89
C TYR A 169 17.82 5.93 -8.81
N GLY A 170 18.65 5.03 -8.26
CA GLY A 170 18.40 4.24 -7.06
C GLY A 170 17.73 5.05 -5.94
N TRP A 171 18.46 6.04 -5.46
CA TRP A 171 18.01 6.95 -4.42
C TRP A 171 16.83 7.82 -4.84
N ALA A 172 16.84 8.36 -6.06
CA ALA A 172 15.77 9.23 -6.53
C ALA A 172 14.41 8.52 -6.56
N PHE A 173 14.36 7.28 -7.07
CA PHE A 173 13.12 6.50 -7.06
C PHE A 173 12.70 6.11 -5.64
N THR A 174 13.65 5.75 -4.79
CA THR A 174 13.38 5.45 -3.37
C THR A 174 12.75 6.66 -2.67
N LEU A 175 13.34 7.84 -2.84
CA LEU A 175 12.82 9.09 -2.30
C LEU A 175 11.44 9.41 -2.87
N PHE A 176 11.23 9.21 -4.18
CA PHE A 176 9.93 9.38 -4.81
C PHE A 176 8.84 8.50 -4.16
N VAL A 177 9.10 7.20 -3.98
CA VAL A 177 8.13 6.28 -3.34
C VAL A 177 7.84 6.73 -1.91
N VAL A 178 8.88 7.05 -1.12
CA VAL A 178 8.72 7.49 0.28
C VAL A 178 8.01 8.84 0.37
N CYS A 179 8.35 9.82 -0.46
CA CYS A 179 7.68 11.11 -0.46
C CYS A 179 6.24 11.02 -0.99
N SER A 180 5.91 10.04 -1.84
CA SER A 180 4.55 9.84 -2.35
C SER A 180 3.53 9.45 -1.27
N VAL A 181 3.99 8.99 -0.09
CA VAL A 181 3.12 8.73 1.07
C VAL A 181 3.06 9.91 2.03
N MET A 182 4.00 10.83 1.94
CA MET A 182 4.01 12.07 2.72
C MET A 182 3.11 13.09 2.03
N ALA A 183 1.79 12.86 2.12
CA ALA A 183 0.81 13.84 1.67
C ALA A 183 0.98 15.14 2.49
N PRO A 184 1.20 16.30 1.85
CA PRO A 184 1.30 17.56 2.57
C PRO A 184 -0.02 17.84 3.30
N ILE A 185 0.06 18.28 4.55
CA ILE A 185 -1.11 18.63 5.37
C ILE A 185 -1.80 19.83 4.72
N GLN A 186 -2.93 19.60 4.06
CA GLN A 186 -3.79 20.67 3.62
C GLN A 186 -4.70 21.08 4.79
N HIS A 187 -4.39 22.19 5.44
CA HIS A 187 -5.26 22.80 6.46
C HIS A 187 -6.53 23.45 5.89
N SER A 188 -6.81 23.28 4.58
CA SER A 188 -8.07 23.72 3.99
C SER A 188 -9.21 22.81 4.44
N ARG A 189 -10.38 23.40 4.71
CA ARG A 189 -11.57 22.80 5.35
C ARG A 189 -12.22 21.58 4.66
N SER A 190 -11.55 20.94 3.70
CA SER A 190 -12.03 19.79 2.93
C SER A 190 -11.08 18.60 3.09
N GLU A 191 -10.72 18.26 4.33
CA GLU A 191 -10.15 16.93 4.58
C GLU A 191 -11.21 15.88 4.19
N PRO A 192 -10.85 14.79 3.51
CA PRO A 192 -11.81 13.75 3.21
C PRO A 192 -12.41 13.19 4.50
N GLU A 193 -13.69 12.88 4.48
CA GLU A 193 -14.44 12.34 5.62
C GLU A 193 -14.94 10.94 5.26
N LYS A 194 -14.87 10.01 6.21
CA LYS A 194 -15.51 8.70 6.12
C LYS A 194 -16.59 8.58 7.17
N GLN A 195 -17.63 7.83 6.85
CA GLN A 195 -18.69 7.50 7.80
C GLN A 195 -18.37 6.17 8.50
N VAL A 196 -18.46 6.17 9.82
CA VAL A 196 -18.30 4.98 10.65
C VAL A 196 -19.58 4.81 11.46
N GLU A 197 -20.29 3.71 11.25
CA GLU A 197 -21.50 3.36 12.00
C GLU A 197 -21.16 2.34 13.09
N GLY A 198 -21.68 2.55 14.30
CA GLY A 198 -21.50 1.58 15.39
C GLY A 198 -22.21 1.98 16.69
N GLU A 199 -22.33 1.01 17.58
CA GLU A 199 -22.91 1.21 18.92
C GLU A 199 -21.90 1.89 19.86
N VAL A 200 -22.30 2.96 20.54
CA VAL A 200 -21.42 3.67 21.48
C VAL A 200 -21.36 2.94 22.82
N VAL A 201 -20.22 2.32 23.11
CA VAL A 201 -20.00 1.59 24.38
C VAL A 201 -19.43 2.46 25.49
N ALA A 202 -18.78 3.59 25.15
CA ALA A 202 -18.25 4.52 26.13
C ALA A 202 -18.10 5.95 25.60
N LEU A 203 -18.35 6.91 26.49
CA LEU A 203 -18.02 8.32 26.33
C LEU A 203 -17.00 8.74 27.39
N ARG A 204 -15.94 9.45 26.98
CA ARG A 204 -14.86 9.91 27.86
C ARG A 204 -14.73 11.42 27.79
N TRP A 205 -14.71 12.08 28.94
CA TRP A 205 -14.65 13.52 29.03
C TRP A 205 -13.25 13.93 29.53
N HIS A 206 -12.45 14.52 28.65
CA HIS A 206 -11.06 14.85 28.93
C HIS A 206 -10.96 16.32 29.34
N THR A 207 -10.90 16.61 30.64
CA THR A 207 -10.90 17.99 31.16
C THR A 207 -9.65 18.79 30.82
N SER A 208 -8.50 18.13 30.64
CA SER A 208 -7.23 18.77 30.30
C SER A 208 -7.16 19.23 28.84
N SER A 209 -7.52 18.34 27.89
CA SER A 209 -7.55 18.67 26.46
C SER A 209 -8.87 19.34 26.04
N ARG A 210 -9.90 19.22 26.87
CA ARG A 210 -11.28 19.70 26.66
C ARG A 210 -12.02 18.92 25.58
N ASP A 211 -11.58 17.70 25.30
CA ASP A 211 -12.13 16.82 24.27
C ASP A 211 -13.17 15.84 24.82
N VAL A 212 -13.99 15.32 23.91
CA VAL A 212 -14.99 14.27 24.19
C VAL A 212 -14.67 13.04 23.34
N GLY A 213 -14.26 11.96 23.98
CA GLY A 213 -13.92 10.69 23.34
C GLY A 213 -15.11 9.75 23.20
N PHE A 214 -15.16 9.01 22.10
CA PHE A 214 -16.13 7.96 21.79
C PHE A 214 -15.42 6.61 21.68
N SER A 215 -16.11 5.54 22.01
CA SER A 215 -15.68 4.17 21.75
C SER A 215 -16.85 3.38 21.20
N LEU A 216 -16.64 2.69 20.09
CA LEU A 216 -17.66 1.89 19.42
C LEU A 216 -17.47 0.40 19.73
N ALA A 217 -18.56 -0.37 19.73
CA ALA A 217 -18.52 -1.81 19.95
C ALA A 217 -17.67 -2.50 18.87
N GLY A 218 -16.68 -3.30 19.30
CA GLY A 218 -15.82 -4.05 18.37
C GLY A 218 -14.79 -3.21 17.61
N ASP A 219 -14.61 -1.93 17.95
CA ASP A 219 -13.63 -1.04 17.34
C ASP A 219 -12.63 -0.51 18.39
N ASP A 220 -11.34 -0.66 18.08
CA ASP A 220 -10.23 -0.18 18.92
C ASP A 220 -9.83 1.28 18.61
N THR A 221 -10.51 1.92 17.66
CA THR A 221 -10.22 3.30 17.24
C THR A 221 -10.63 4.32 18.31
N HIS A 222 -9.71 5.20 18.68
CA HIS A 222 -9.98 6.33 19.56
C HIS A 222 -10.63 7.48 18.78
N TYR A 223 -11.95 7.54 18.82
CA TYR A 223 -12.70 8.65 18.25
C TYR A 223 -12.79 9.80 19.23
N TYR A 224 -12.68 11.05 18.77
CA TYR A 224 -12.81 12.22 19.65
C TYR A 224 -13.33 13.46 18.95
N ILE A 225 -14.12 14.26 19.68
CA ILE A 225 -14.51 15.61 19.31
C ILE A 225 -13.52 16.58 19.96
N ASN A 226 -12.82 17.34 19.13
CA ASN A 226 -11.85 18.33 19.57
C ASN A 226 -12.58 19.51 20.24
N ARG A 227 -12.16 19.88 21.45
CA ARG A 227 -12.74 20.98 22.24
C ARG A 227 -14.25 20.86 22.51
N GLY A 228 -14.82 19.65 22.53
CA GLY A 228 -16.26 19.47 22.77
C GLY A 228 -16.77 20.09 24.09
N LEU A 229 -15.94 20.10 25.14
CA LEU A 229 -16.26 20.75 26.42
C LEU A 229 -16.30 22.29 26.32
N ASP A 230 -15.50 22.90 25.44
CA ASP A 230 -15.58 24.34 25.15
C ASP A 230 -16.87 24.73 24.41
N MET A 231 -17.47 23.76 23.74
CA MET A 231 -18.67 23.96 22.93
C MET A 231 -19.97 23.78 23.74
N GLY A 232 -19.87 23.56 25.06
CA GLY A 232 -21.03 23.40 25.92
C GLY A 232 -21.74 22.05 25.77
N MET A 233 -21.03 20.98 25.39
CA MET A 233 -21.60 19.63 25.39
C MET A 233 -21.99 19.22 26.81
N ASP A 234 -23.28 18.91 26.99
CA ASP A 234 -23.80 18.45 28.28
C ASP A 234 -23.46 16.98 28.50
N SER A 235 -22.55 16.71 29.45
CA SER A 235 -22.09 15.36 29.70
C SER A 235 -23.16 14.38 30.16
N ALA A 236 -24.17 14.84 30.90
CA ALA A 236 -25.23 13.98 31.40
C ALA A 236 -26.25 13.68 30.28
N ALA A 237 -26.66 14.69 29.53
CA ALA A 237 -27.60 14.54 28.42
C ALA A 237 -27.03 13.63 27.32
N TRP A 238 -25.79 13.87 26.90
CA TRP A 238 -25.12 13.04 25.90
C TRP A 238 -24.93 11.60 26.36
N LYS A 239 -24.55 11.38 27.63
CA LYS A 239 -24.41 10.03 28.18
C LYS A 239 -25.75 9.29 28.23
N ALA A 240 -26.83 9.97 28.61
CA ALA A 240 -28.16 9.36 28.65
C ALA A 240 -28.70 9.05 27.25
N HIS A 241 -28.40 9.91 26.27
CA HIS A 241 -29.00 9.83 24.93
C HIS A 241 -28.20 8.95 23.97
N VAL A 242 -26.87 8.93 24.06
CA VAL A 242 -26.00 8.32 23.03
C VAL A 242 -25.42 6.97 23.48
N LEU A 243 -25.21 6.76 24.79
CA LEU A 243 -24.61 5.52 25.29
C LEU A 243 -25.52 4.31 25.02
N GLY A 244 -24.95 3.25 24.43
CA GLY A 244 -25.69 2.05 24.02
C GLY A 244 -26.55 2.23 22.77
N GLN A 245 -26.47 3.38 22.09
CA GLN A 245 -27.17 3.63 20.84
C GLN A 245 -26.23 3.49 19.65
N THR A 246 -26.78 3.16 18.49
CA THR A 246 -26.05 3.18 17.22
C THR A 246 -25.97 4.60 16.69
N VAL A 247 -24.77 5.06 16.36
CA VAL A 247 -24.51 6.38 15.79
C VAL A 247 -23.69 6.26 14.51
N VAL A 248 -23.82 7.26 13.64
CA VAL A 248 -22.95 7.46 12.49
C VAL A 248 -21.99 8.60 12.82
N LEU A 249 -20.70 8.27 12.91
CA LEU A 249 -19.62 9.23 13.07
C LEU A 249 -19.06 9.63 11.71
N GLU A 250 -19.06 10.92 11.43
CA GLU A 250 -18.31 11.49 10.29
C GLU A 250 -16.91 11.81 10.79
N VAL A 251 -15.92 11.03 10.35
CA VAL A 251 -14.56 11.05 10.86
C VAL A 251 -13.61 11.49 9.77
N VAL A 252 -12.60 12.29 10.12
CA VAL A 252 -11.55 12.67 9.17
C VAL A 252 -10.86 11.41 8.66
N ASP A 253 -10.90 11.22 7.36
CA ASP A 253 -10.20 10.16 6.65
C ASP A 253 -8.80 10.65 6.28
N ARG A 254 -7.79 10.16 7.00
CA ARG A 254 -6.39 10.49 6.71
C ARG A 254 -5.72 9.29 6.07
N PRO A 255 -4.92 9.49 5.01
CA PRO A 255 -4.09 8.42 4.47
C PRO A 255 -3.15 7.90 5.56
N ALA A 256 -2.82 6.61 5.46
CA ALA A 256 -2.11 5.83 6.47
C ALA A 256 -0.81 6.47 7.02
N GLY A 257 -0.18 7.39 6.29
CA GLY A 257 1.01 8.13 6.74
C GLY A 257 0.74 9.20 7.80
N LEU A 258 -0.46 9.78 7.87
CA LEU A 258 -0.80 10.86 8.82
C LEU A 258 -1.62 10.37 10.02
N ASN A 259 -2.25 9.20 9.90
CA ASN A 259 -2.85 8.44 10.99
C ASN A 259 -1.98 7.20 11.23
N TRP A 260 -0.76 7.41 11.76
CA TRP A 260 0.34 6.43 11.86
C TRP A 260 -0.05 5.04 12.43
N PHE A 261 -1.22 4.90 13.06
CA PHE A 261 -1.74 3.61 13.55
C PHE A 261 -3.24 3.37 13.28
N GLY A 262 -3.93 4.24 12.54
CA GLY A 262 -5.40 4.15 12.35
C GLY A 262 -6.22 4.25 13.63
N SER A 263 -5.58 4.40 14.80
CA SER A 263 -6.18 4.30 16.12
C SER A 263 -6.78 5.63 16.59
N VAL A 264 -6.83 6.66 15.75
CA VAL A 264 -7.28 8.00 16.12
C VAL A 264 -8.20 8.55 15.02
N GLY A 265 -9.43 8.85 15.39
CA GLY A 265 -10.46 9.34 14.49
C GLY A 265 -11.03 10.68 14.98
N PRO A 266 -10.53 11.83 14.49
CA PRO A 266 -11.13 13.12 14.80
C PRO A 266 -12.54 13.17 14.22
N ILE A 267 -13.54 13.36 15.08
CA ILE A 267 -14.95 13.43 14.70
C ILE A 267 -15.25 14.84 14.18
N ARG A 268 -15.82 14.90 12.98
CA ARG A 268 -16.35 16.11 12.31
C ARG A 268 -17.86 16.20 12.41
N GLY A 269 -18.56 15.08 12.60
CA GLY A 269 -20.00 15.03 12.81
C GLY A 269 -20.46 13.79 13.58
N VAL A 270 -21.54 13.94 14.33
CA VAL A 270 -22.25 12.83 15.01
C VAL A 270 -23.71 12.88 14.58
N LEU A 271 -24.15 11.82 13.90
CA LEU A 271 -25.52 11.65 13.45
C LEU A 271 -26.16 10.47 14.17
N MET A 272 -27.41 10.63 14.55
CA MET A 272 -28.19 9.58 15.22
C MET A 272 -29.66 9.73 14.82
N ASN A 273 -30.30 8.66 14.35
CA ASN A 273 -31.72 8.65 13.97
C ASN A 273 -32.15 9.77 12.98
N GLY A 274 -31.24 10.20 12.09
CA GLY A 274 -31.48 11.28 11.13
C GLY A 274 -31.25 12.69 11.68
N ASP A 275 -30.98 12.84 12.98
CA ASP A 275 -30.59 14.11 13.60
C ASP A 275 -29.06 14.28 13.62
N THR A 276 -28.61 15.52 13.40
CA THR A 276 -27.20 15.91 13.59
C THR A 276 -27.02 16.48 15.00
N LEU A 277 -26.38 15.70 15.87
CA LEU A 277 -26.08 16.10 17.27
C LEU A 277 -24.83 16.99 17.33
N TYR A 278 -23.89 16.77 16.43
CA TYR A 278 -22.67 17.57 16.33
C TYR A 278 -22.24 17.69 14.86
N ARG A 279 -21.78 18.88 14.48
CA ARG A 279 -21.03 19.13 13.23
C ARG A 279 -20.03 20.23 13.50
N THR A 280 -18.76 20.01 13.15
CA THR A 280 -17.60 20.90 13.36
C THR A 280 -17.96 22.35 13.75
N GLY A 281 -17.76 22.70 15.03
CA GLY A 281 -18.02 24.05 15.55
C GLY A 281 -19.45 24.32 16.02
N LYS A 282 -20.39 23.37 15.86
CA LYS A 282 -21.77 23.46 16.36
C LYS A 282 -22.17 22.17 17.09
N VAL A 283 -22.63 22.32 18.32
CA VAL A 283 -23.21 21.25 19.15
C VAL A 283 -24.71 21.50 19.29
N ARG A 284 -25.50 20.45 19.10
CA ARG A 284 -26.91 20.39 19.45
C ARG A 284 -27.04 19.35 20.56
N ASN A 285 -27.17 19.81 21.80
CA ASN A 285 -27.38 18.91 22.92
C ASN A 285 -28.73 18.18 22.74
N PRO A 286 -28.75 16.85 22.80
CA PRO A 286 -29.98 16.06 22.75
C PRO A 286 -30.80 16.17 24.05
#